data_AF-A0A7V8VK96-F1
#
_entry.id   AF-A0A7V8VK96-F1
#
_cell.length_a   1.000
_cell.length_b   1.000
_cell.length_c   1.000
_cell.angle_alpha   90.00
_cell.angle_beta   90.00
_cell.angle_gamma   90.00
#
_symmetry.space_group_name_H-M   'P 1'
#
loop_
_entity.id
_entity.type
_entity.pdbx_description
1 polymer ?
#
loop_
_entity_poly.entity_id
_entity_poly.type
_entity_poly.pdbx_seq_one_letter_code
_entity_poly.pdbx_strand_id
1 'polypeptide(L)'
;GQQGAKLGRLPKLGPPVAGFEAELPGLFQPLLVAARGRLAVFALGERSARQAFSPGETIADAGIFSPFSDQLGDEFQPSSVLNVEALERLLGGALIGPRLGVGRSYLEPLARIATGTRVDDERLVSRLILAFDGFNQ
;
A
#
# COMPACT_ATOMS: atom_id res chain seq x y z
N GLY A 1 -1.20 -28.06 11.09
CA GLY A 1 -0.20 -28.20 10.02
C GLY A 1 0.14 -26.81 9.50
N GLN A 2 1.42 -26.47 9.43
CA GLN A 2 1.85 -25.20 8.83
C GLN A 2 1.61 -25.26 7.32
N GLN A 3 0.60 -24.54 6.82
CA GLN A 3 0.49 -24.28 5.39
C GLN A 3 1.46 -23.16 5.06
N GLY A 4 2.66 -23.53 4.58
CA GLY A 4 3.68 -22.59 4.14
C GLY A 4 3.30 -21.94 2.80
N ALA A 5 3.80 -20.72 2.58
CA ALA A 5 3.70 -20.03 1.29
C ALA A 5 4.33 -20.89 0.18
N LYS A 6 3.65 -21.03 -0.96
CA LYS A 6 4.23 -21.65 -2.15
C LYS A 6 4.76 -20.56 -3.07
N LEU A 7 6.04 -20.63 -3.40
CA LEU A 7 6.63 -19.83 -4.46
C LEU A 7 6.18 -20.38 -5.82
N GLY A 8 5.71 -19.47 -6.67
CA GLY A 8 5.04 -19.72 -7.93
C GLY A 8 5.86 -19.22 -9.13
N ARG A 9 5.15 -19.00 -10.24
CA ARG A 9 5.74 -18.70 -11.54
C ARG A 9 6.31 -17.28 -11.60
N LEU A 10 7.14 -17.04 -12.61
CA LEU A 10 7.57 -15.68 -12.96
C LEU A 10 6.35 -14.86 -13.42
N PRO A 11 6.19 -13.63 -12.91
CA PRO A 11 5.05 -12.80 -13.25
C PRO A 11 5.12 -12.28 -14.69
N LYS A 12 3.98 -12.26 -15.40
CA LYS A 12 3.91 -11.87 -16.83
C LYS A 12 3.84 -10.35 -17.04
N LEU A 13 4.71 -9.58 -16.41
CA LEU A 13 4.59 -8.10 -16.35
C LEU A 13 5.24 -7.33 -17.51
N GLY A 14 5.70 -8.02 -18.55
CA GLY A 14 6.48 -7.45 -19.64
C GLY A 14 8.00 -7.44 -19.34
N PRO A 15 8.84 -7.02 -20.30
CA PRO A 15 10.30 -7.11 -20.18
C PRO A 15 10.97 -5.87 -19.54
N PRO A 16 12.13 -6.02 -18.87
CA PRO A 16 12.54 -7.12 -18.01
C PRO A 16 12.09 -6.88 -16.55
N VAL A 17 11.44 -7.88 -15.95
CA VAL A 17 11.01 -7.87 -14.55
C VAL A 17 11.53 -9.13 -13.88
N ALA A 18 12.27 -8.98 -12.78
CA ALA A 18 12.67 -10.10 -11.93
C ALA A 18 11.66 -10.24 -10.79
N GLY A 19 11.22 -11.46 -10.46
CA GLY A 19 10.19 -11.60 -9.43
C GLY A 19 9.66 -13.03 -9.28
N PHE A 20 8.63 -13.18 -8.46
CA PHE A 20 7.90 -14.43 -8.26
C PHE A 20 6.47 -14.13 -7.83
N GLU A 21 5.57 -15.06 -8.08
CA GLU A 21 4.27 -15.12 -7.45
C GLU A 21 4.35 -15.97 -6.17
N ALA A 22 3.60 -15.62 -5.14
CA ALA A 22 3.48 -16.37 -3.91
C ALA A 22 2.01 -16.66 -3.64
N GLU A 23 1.65 -17.94 -3.58
CA GLU A 23 0.34 -18.37 -3.13
C GLU A 23 0.35 -18.41 -1.60
N LEU A 24 -0.46 -17.52 -1.00
CA LEU A 24 -0.63 -17.44 0.44
C LEU A 24 -2.02 -17.95 0.81
N PRO A 25 -2.14 -18.88 1.78
CA PRO A 25 -3.43 -19.34 2.27
C PRO A 25 -4.30 -18.16 2.74
N GLY A 26 -5.53 -18.10 2.24
CA GLY A 26 -6.48 -17.04 2.59
C GLY A 26 -6.45 -15.81 1.70
N LEU A 27 -5.57 -15.73 0.69
CA LEU A 27 -5.67 -14.70 -0.33
C LEU A 27 -6.48 -15.20 -1.54
N PHE A 28 -7.36 -14.34 -2.08
CA PHE A 28 -8.18 -14.66 -3.25
C PHE A 28 -7.39 -14.60 -4.57
N GLN A 29 -6.18 -14.04 -4.53
CA GLN A 29 -5.27 -13.90 -5.65
C GLN A 29 -3.83 -14.09 -5.17
N PRO A 30 -2.89 -14.51 -6.04
CA PRO A 30 -1.48 -14.62 -5.68
C PRO A 30 -0.89 -13.26 -5.29
N LEU A 31 0.01 -13.26 -4.30
CA LEU A 31 0.87 -12.10 -4.04
C LEU A 31 1.98 -12.11 -5.09
N LEU A 32 2.15 -11.00 -5.79
CA LEU A 32 3.18 -10.84 -6.79
C LEU A 32 4.28 -9.94 -6.22
N VAL A 33 5.51 -10.46 -6.20
CA VAL A 33 6.71 -9.73 -5.80
C VAL A 33 7.59 -9.57 -7.04
N ALA A 34 7.80 -8.35 -7.48
CA ALA A 34 8.53 -8.08 -8.71
C ALA A 34 9.38 -6.81 -8.60
N ALA A 35 10.49 -6.78 -9.32
CA ALA A 35 11.40 -5.65 -9.40
C ALA A 35 11.71 -5.30 -10.87
N ARG A 36 11.73 -4.00 -11.16
CA ARG A 36 12.12 -3.43 -12.46
C ARG A 36 12.95 -2.17 -12.23
N GLY A 37 14.24 -2.24 -12.56
CA GLY A 37 15.18 -1.15 -12.27
C GLY A 37 15.26 -0.88 -10.76
N ARG A 38 14.91 0.34 -10.33
CA ARG A 38 14.89 0.75 -8.92
C ARG A 38 13.56 0.52 -8.20
N LEU A 39 12.54 0.06 -8.92
CA LEU A 39 11.19 -0.12 -8.38
C LEU A 39 10.98 -1.58 -7.98
N ALA A 40 10.52 -1.79 -6.74
CA ALA A 40 9.99 -3.07 -6.27
C ALA A 40 8.48 -2.93 -6.02
N VAL A 41 7.73 -3.94 -6.45
CA VAL A 41 6.27 -4.01 -6.41
C VAL A 41 5.85 -5.26 -5.65
N PHE A 42 4.98 -5.06 -4.67
CA PHE A 42 4.28 -6.11 -3.93
C PHE A 42 2.79 -5.87 -4.17
N ALA A 43 2.15 -6.74 -4.94
CA ALA A 43 0.80 -6.48 -5.40
C ALA A 43 -0.04 -7.76 -5.43
N LEU A 44 -1.32 -7.64 -5.11
CA LEU A 44 -2.24 -8.76 -5.18
C LEU A 44 -2.76 -8.90 -6.62
N GLY A 45 -2.29 -9.93 -7.32
CA GLY A 45 -2.61 -10.19 -8.72
C GLY A 45 -1.85 -9.32 -9.74
N GLU A 46 -1.88 -9.77 -10.99
CA GLU A 46 -1.11 -9.18 -12.09
C GLU A 46 -1.58 -7.76 -12.47
N ARG A 47 -2.89 -7.50 -12.42
CA ARG A 47 -3.45 -6.18 -12.74
C ARG A 47 -2.91 -5.09 -11.82
N SER A 48 -2.93 -5.36 -10.51
CA SER A 48 -2.42 -4.46 -9.48
C SER A 48 -0.92 -4.23 -9.66
N ALA A 49 -0.16 -5.28 -9.99
CA ALA A 49 1.27 -5.15 -10.26
C ALA A 49 1.57 -4.29 -11.49
N ARG A 50 0.82 -4.46 -12.59
CA ARG A 50 0.96 -3.62 -13.80
C ARG A 50 0.68 -2.15 -13.50
N GLN A 51 -0.39 -1.88 -12.75
CA GLN A 51 -0.71 -0.53 -12.32
C GLN A 51 0.41 0.06 -11.45
N ALA A 52 1.00 -0.72 -10.54
CA ALA A 52 2.09 -0.23 -9.69
C ALA A 52 3.38 0.06 -10.48
N PHE A 53 3.68 -0.72 -11.52
CA PHE A 53 4.83 -0.48 -12.40
C PHE A 53 4.65 0.73 -13.33
N SER A 54 3.43 0.97 -13.78
CA SER A 54 3.09 2.03 -14.73
C SER A 54 1.78 2.68 -14.28
N PRO A 55 1.82 3.48 -13.20
CA PRO A 55 0.62 4.08 -12.63
C PRO A 55 0.01 5.07 -13.62
N GLY A 56 -1.31 4.98 -13.81
CA GLY A 56 -2.06 5.91 -14.64
C GLY A 56 -2.27 7.29 -14.01
N GLU A 57 -2.06 7.39 -12.69
CA GLU A 57 -2.19 8.61 -11.88
C GLU A 57 -1.15 8.56 -10.75
N THR A 58 -0.66 9.72 -10.29
CA THR A 58 0.19 9.75 -9.09
C THR A 58 -0.64 9.64 -7.81
N ILE A 59 0.01 9.42 -6.66
CA ILE A 59 -0.67 9.44 -5.35
C ILE A 59 -1.36 10.80 -5.14
N ALA A 60 -0.75 11.89 -5.59
CA ALA A 60 -1.31 13.23 -5.46
C ALA A 60 -2.56 13.44 -6.33
N ASP A 61 -2.60 12.78 -7.50
CA ASP A 61 -3.72 12.92 -8.46
C ASP A 61 -4.88 11.96 -8.14
N ALA A 62 -4.61 10.89 -7.40
CA ALA A 62 -5.61 9.92 -7.02
C ALA A 62 -6.61 10.54 -6.04
N GLY A 63 -7.86 10.72 -6.47
CA GLY A 63 -8.90 11.38 -5.66
C GLY A 63 -9.15 10.74 -4.29
N ILE A 64 -8.87 9.44 -4.13
CA ILE A 64 -8.94 8.74 -2.84
C ILE A 64 -7.89 9.24 -1.82
N PHE A 65 -6.82 9.90 -2.29
CA PHE A 65 -5.72 10.41 -1.49
C PHE A 65 -5.68 11.94 -1.42
N SER A 66 -6.56 12.66 -2.12
CA SER A 66 -6.65 14.13 -2.07
C SER A 66 -6.77 14.70 -0.65
N PRO A 67 -7.63 14.15 0.26
CA PRO A 67 -7.69 14.64 1.64
C PRO A 67 -6.38 14.50 2.44
N PHE A 68 -5.47 13.63 1.99
CA PHE A 68 -4.18 13.37 2.63
C PHE A 68 -3.12 14.38 2.15
N SER A 69 -3.18 14.73 0.86
CA SER A 69 -2.35 15.80 0.27
C SER A 69 -2.64 17.16 0.92
N ASP A 70 -3.92 17.49 1.13
CA ASP A 70 -4.33 18.75 1.77
C ASP A 70 -3.76 18.90 3.18
N GLN A 71 -3.71 17.80 3.95
CA GLN A 71 -3.15 17.78 5.30
C GLN A 71 -1.62 17.83 5.33
N LEU A 72 -0.98 17.32 4.29
CA LEU A 72 0.47 17.41 4.13
C LEU A 72 0.93 18.83 3.77
N GLY A 73 0.05 19.68 3.24
CA GLY A 73 0.38 21.01 2.76
C GLY A 73 0.98 21.00 1.36
N ASP A 74 0.66 22.04 0.58
CA ASP A 74 0.96 22.13 -0.86
C ASP A 74 2.46 22.00 -1.18
N GLU A 75 3.33 22.30 -0.22
CA GLU A 75 4.77 22.22 -0.41
C GLU A 75 5.33 20.79 -0.28
N PHE A 76 4.54 19.81 0.19
CA PHE A 76 4.95 18.42 0.37
C PHE A 76 4.35 17.48 -0.68
N GLN A 77 5.20 16.73 -1.39
CA GLN A 77 4.73 15.67 -2.28
C GLN A 77 4.43 14.40 -1.48
N PRO A 78 3.22 13.82 -1.58
CA PRO A 78 2.90 12.55 -0.93
C PRO A 78 3.81 11.42 -1.39
N SER A 79 4.45 10.75 -0.43
CA SER A 79 5.38 9.64 -0.68
C SER A 79 4.84 8.29 -0.20
N SER A 80 3.96 8.27 0.79
CA SER A 80 3.24 7.07 1.24
C SER A 80 1.93 7.46 1.90
N VAL A 81 0.87 6.71 1.62
CA VAL A 81 -0.45 6.91 2.23
C VAL A 81 -1.03 5.56 2.63
N LEU A 82 -1.46 5.45 3.88
CA LEU A 82 -2.24 4.35 4.41
C LEU A 82 -3.60 4.88 4.86
N ASN A 83 -4.64 4.35 4.24
CA ASN A 83 -6.01 4.53 4.70
C ASN A 83 -6.46 3.21 5.35
N VAL A 84 -6.67 3.24 6.68
CA VAL A 84 -7.00 2.03 7.44
C VAL A 84 -8.37 1.49 7.06
N GLU A 85 -9.36 2.34 6.81
CA GLU A 85 -10.68 1.91 6.34
C GLU A 85 -10.61 1.21 4.97
N ALA A 86 -9.84 1.79 4.02
CA ALA A 86 -9.64 1.17 2.71
C ALA A 86 -8.91 -0.18 2.83
N LEU A 87 -7.94 -0.28 3.74
CA LEU A 87 -7.27 -1.53 4.06
C LEU A 87 -8.24 -2.54 4.68
N GLU A 88 -9.06 -2.14 5.66
CA GLU A 88 -10.06 -3.01 6.28
C GLU A 88 -11.10 -3.51 5.28
N ARG A 89 -11.57 -2.65 4.36
CA ARG A 89 -12.47 -3.07 3.27
C ARG A 89 -11.80 -4.07 2.33
N LEU A 90 -10.53 -3.84 1.99
CA LEU A 90 -9.74 -4.77 1.17
C LEU A 90 -9.60 -6.12 1.88
N LEU A 91 -9.24 -6.12 3.16
CA LEU A 91 -9.01 -7.34 3.95
C LEU A 91 -10.32 -8.05 4.34
N GLY A 92 -11.39 -7.30 4.59
CA GLY A 92 -12.72 -7.81 4.92
C GLY A 92 -13.42 -8.43 3.71
N GLY A 93 -13.18 -7.90 2.50
CA GLY A 93 -13.57 -8.54 1.25
C GLY A 93 -12.70 -9.73 0.85
N ALA A 94 -11.48 -9.81 1.41
CA ALA A 94 -10.46 -10.79 1.08
C ALA A 94 -10.21 -11.77 2.23
N LEU A 95 -11.18 -12.64 2.55
CA LEU A 95 -10.92 -13.96 3.16
C LEU A 95 -10.08 -14.01 4.47
N ILE A 96 -10.00 -12.94 5.26
CA ILE A 96 -9.41 -13.02 6.60
C ILE A 96 -10.54 -13.16 7.62
N GLY A 97 -10.76 -14.39 8.12
CA GLY A 97 -11.66 -14.64 9.25
C GLY A 97 -11.17 -14.01 10.57
N PRO A 98 -11.42 -14.61 11.75
CA PRO A 98 -11.24 -14.00 13.09
C PRO A 98 -9.84 -13.47 13.47
N ARG A 99 -8.85 -13.52 12.57
CA ARG A 99 -7.51 -12.92 12.74
C ARG A 99 -7.43 -11.43 12.37
N LEU A 100 -8.41 -10.87 11.66
CA LEU A 100 -8.52 -9.42 11.45
C LEU A 100 -8.59 -8.66 12.79
N GLY A 101 -9.24 -9.26 13.80
CA GLY A 101 -9.37 -8.67 15.14
C GLY A 101 -8.04 -8.40 15.85
N VAL A 102 -6.99 -9.18 15.58
CA VAL A 102 -5.67 -8.98 16.22
C VAL A 102 -4.94 -7.78 15.62
N GLY A 103 -4.96 -7.64 14.29
CA GLY A 103 -4.38 -6.49 13.59
C GLY A 103 -5.17 -5.20 13.86
N ARG A 104 -6.49 -5.32 13.96
CA ARG A 104 -7.39 -4.21 14.26
C ARG A 104 -7.03 -3.52 15.58
N SER A 105 -6.66 -4.24 16.63
CA SER A 105 -6.24 -3.62 17.90
C SER A 105 -5.01 -2.70 17.77
N TYR A 106 -4.13 -2.96 16.80
CA TYR A 106 -2.95 -2.13 16.55
C TYR A 106 -3.25 -0.94 15.63
N LEU A 107 -4.34 -1.02 14.86
CA LEU A 107 -4.75 0.00 13.89
C LEU A 107 -5.97 0.81 14.36
N GLU A 108 -6.70 0.36 15.37
CA GLU A 108 -7.88 0.99 15.96
C GLU A 108 -7.69 2.46 16.32
N PRO A 109 -6.55 2.88 16.91
CA PRO A 109 -6.35 4.30 17.13
C PRO A 109 -6.07 5.06 15.82
N LEU A 110 -5.56 4.42 14.78
CA LEU A 110 -5.09 5.07 13.55
C LEU A 110 -6.15 5.00 12.45
N ALA A 111 -6.75 6.13 12.12
CA ALA A 111 -7.59 6.25 10.94
C ALA A 111 -6.72 6.27 9.66
N ARG A 112 -5.62 7.03 9.70
CA ARG A 112 -4.86 7.40 8.50
C ARG A 112 -3.39 7.67 8.82
N ILE A 113 -2.52 7.32 7.88
CA ILE A 113 -1.10 7.70 7.89
C ILE A 113 -0.78 8.31 6.53
N ALA A 114 -0.19 9.49 6.50
CA ALA A 114 0.36 10.07 5.29
C ALA A 114 1.78 10.56 5.56
N THR A 115 2.69 10.27 4.64
CA THR A 115 4.01 10.88 4.61
C THR A 115 4.17 11.67 3.34
N GLY A 116 4.77 12.84 3.46
CA GLY A 116 5.14 13.68 2.33
C GLY A 116 6.57 14.15 2.47
N THR A 117 7.19 14.46 1.35
CA THR A 117 8.56 14.98 1.31
C THR A 117 8.63 16.24 0.47
N ARG A 118 9.44 17.19 0.92
CA ARG A 118 9.83 18.39 0.19
C ARG A 118 11.35 18.46 0.12
N VAL A 119 11.88 18.91 -1.01
CA VAL A 119 13.29 19.28 -1.12
C VAL A 119 13.42 20.77 -0.78
N ASP A 120 14.33 21.07 0.13
CA ASP A 120 14.63 22.42 0.62
C ASP A 120 16.12 22.66 0.49
N ASP A 121 16.53 23.31 -0.61
CA ASP A 121 17.92 23.40 -1.07
C ASP A 121 18.62 22.02 -1.10
N GLU A 122 19.54 21.76 -0.17
CA GLU A 122 20.28 20.49 -0.05
C GLU A 122 19.68 19.54 1.00
N ARG A 123 18.48 19.81 1.51
CA ARG A 123 17.83 19.04 2.56
C ARG A 123 16.55 18.39 2.07
N LEU A 124 16.34 17.16 2.50
CA LEU A 124 15.06 16.48 2.36
C LEU A 124 14.27 16.65 3.65
N VAL A 125 13.15 17.36 3.58
CA VAL A 125 12.23 17.57 4.70
C VAL A 125 11.09 16.57 4.56
N SER A 126 10.82 15.81 5.61
CA SER A 126 9.71 14.85 5.65
C SER A 126 8.65 15.29 6.66
N ARG A 127 7.39 15.10 6.31
CA ARG A 127 6.23 15.34 7.18
C ARG A 127 5.45 14.05 7.31
N LEU A 128 5.10 13.68 8.55
CA LEU A 128 4.27 12.54 8.89
C LEU A 128 2.98 13.06 9.52
N ILE A 129 1.85 12.67 8.96
CA ILE A 129 0.51 12.90 9.51
C ILE A 129 -0.03 11.57 10.00
N LEU A 130 -0.42 11.53 11.27
CA LEU A 130 -1.15 10.43 11.90
C LEU A 130 -2.52 10.96 12.28
N ALA A 131 -3.57 10.47 11.61
CA ALA A 131 -4.94 10.78 11.99
C ALA A 131 -5.48 9.63 12.84
N PHE A 132 -6.21 9.98 13.89
CA PHE A 132 -6.80 9.03 14.83
C PHE A 132 -8.32 9.04 14.74
N ASP A 133 -8.95 7.88 14.83
CA ASP A 133 -10.41 7.82 14.99
C ASP A 133 -10.75 8.20 16.44
N GLY A 134 -11.54 9.27 16.62
CA GLY A 134 -12.10 9.65 17.93
C GLY A 134 -11.44 10.79 18.70
N PHE A 135 -10.51 11.56 18.12
CA PHE A 135 -9.91 12.75 18.77
C PHE A 135 -10.62 14.09 18.45
N ASN A 136 -11.76 14.06 17.77
CA ASN A 136 -12.67 15.21 17.70
C ASN A 136 -13.71 15.07 18.83
N GLN A 137 -13.34 15.49 20.03
CA GLN A 137 -14.29 15.99 21.04
C GLN A 137 -13.95 17.44 21.35
#